data_AF-A0A918AS08-F1
#
_entry.id   AF-A0A918AS08-F1
#
_cell.length_a   1.000
_cell.length_b   1.000
_cell.length_c   1.000
_cell.angle_alpha   90.00
_cell.angle_beta   90.00
_cell.angle_gamma   90.00
#
_symmetry.space_group_name_H-M   'P 1'
#
loop_
_entity.id
_entity.type
_entity.pdbx_description
1 polymer ?
#
loop_
_entity_poly.entity_id
_entity_poly.type
_entity_poly.pdbx_seq_one_letter_code
_entity_poly.pdbx_strand_id
1 'polypeptide(L)'
;MTTYPVRVRGQLEPGLSRWLWLVKWFLAVPHYLVLALLWPAFALAAPVAAVAILVTGRYPRPLFDFAVGVLRWTWRVAYYSFGALGTDRYPPFSLGAEPDYPATLDIAYPERLSRGLVLVKWLLAIPHLVVVAVFAGGGGYLALRAGEWALSPASGLVGLLTLFAGVALLVTGRYPRGVFDFVLGMDRWALRVAAYVGLLTDAYPPFRLDSGGDEPGAATLDPPATGSGGTARRAVPAVLGILLLLTGFGASAAGALAMWADQTQRDAGGAITTPAQHLHTDGYALELGTAEMNWTDAGWVVGEDWLGRVGIRVDADAFAGIGPTADVERYLSTVDRDRLAELGG
;
A
#
# COMPACT_ATOMS: atom_id res chain seq x y z
N MET A 1 1.11 -21.24 -32.11
CA MET A 1 0.67 -20.84 -30.76
C MET A 1 1.43 -19.56 -30.41
N THR A 2 0.76 -18.43 -30.27
CA THR A 2 1.41 -17.16 -29.91
C THR A 2 1.82 -17.20 -28.45
N THR A 3 3.13 -17.09 -28.18
CA THR A 3 3.64 -17.04 -26.81
C THR A 3 3.15 -15.78 -26.13
N TYR A 4 2.67 -15.90 -24.88
CA TYR A 4 2.21 -14.75 -24.10
C TYR A 4 3.42 -13.81 -23.81
N PRO A 5 3.26 -12.48 -23.89
CA PRO A 5 4.39 -11.54 -23.83
C PRO A 5 5.04 -11.39 -22.44
N VAL A 6 4.39 -11.88 -21.39
CA VAL A 6 4.87 -11.84 -20.00
C VAL A 6 5.21 -13.26 -19.57
N ARG A 7 6.50 -13.53 -19.41
CA ARG A 7 7.04 -14.85 -19.03
C ARG A 7 7.52 -14.81 -17.58
N VAL A 8 6.96 -15.66 -16.75
CA VAL A 8 7.32 -15.77 -15.32
C VAL A 8 7.79 -17.19 -15.05
N ARG A 9 9.00 -17.33 -14.52
CA ARG A 9 9.58 -18.61 -14.11
C ARG A 9 9.90 -18.61 -12.62
N GLY A 10 9.71 -19.76 -11.99
CA GLY A 10 10.09 -20.05 -10.61
C GLY A 10 10.55 -21.50 -10.52
N GLN A 11 11.85 -21.73 -10.45
CA GLN A 11 12.42 -23.07 -10.34
C GLN A 11 12.62 -23.43 -8.88
N LEU A 12 11.83 -24.40 -8.38
CA LEU A 12 11.94 -24.86 -7.00
C LEU A 12 13.32 -25.46 -6.76
N GLU A 13 14.07 -24.87 -5.83
CA GLU A 13 15.41 -25.36 -5.53
C GLU A 13 15.37 -26.66 -4.71
N PRO A 14 16.26 -27.63 -5.02
CA PRO A 14 16.43 -28.81 -4.20
C PRO A 14 17.07 -28.43 -2.85
N GLY A 15 16.55 -29.01 -1.76
CA GLY A 15 17.20 -28.90 -0.45
C GLY A 15 16.87 -27.62 0.34
N LEU A 16 15.69 -27.03 0.15
CA LEU A 16 15.16 -25.97 1.01
C LEU A 16 15.30 -26.33 2.50
N SER A 17 15.85 -25.41 3.28
CA SER A 17 16.01 -25.63 4.71
C SER A 17 14.65 -25.69 5.42
N ARG A 18 14.59 -26.50 6.46
CA ARG A 18 13.36 -26.70 7.25
C ARG A 18 12.97 -25.49 8.09
N TRP A 19 13.93 -24.63 8.42
CA TRP A 19 13.79 -23.59 9.44
C TRP A 19 13.96 -22.17 8.91
N LEU A 20 14.69 -21.94 7.82
CA LEU A 20 14.99 -20.58 7.38
C LEU A 20 13.72 -19.79 7.03
N TRP A 21 12.65 -20.43 6.56
CA TRP A 21 11.39 -19.75 6.25
C TRP A 21 10.82 -18.94 7.44
N LEU A 22 11.12 -19.33 8.69
CA LEU A 22 10.75 -18.60 9.90
C LEU A 22 11.55 -17.31 10.11
N VAL A 23 12.71 -17.17 9.47
CA VAL A 23 13.65 -16.03 9.65
C VAL A 23 13.71 -15.16 8.40
N LYS A 24 13.49 -15.74 7.22
CA LYS A 24 13.60 -15.04 5.92
C LYS A 24 12.75 -13.79 5.82
N TRP A 25 11.58 -13.77 6.44
CA TRP A 25 10.69 -12.61 6.40
C TRP A 25 11.33 -11.37 7.04
N PHE A 26 12.14 -11.57 8.09
CA PHE A 26 12.91 -10.49 8.71
C PHE A 26 14.02 -10.00 7.77
N LEU A 27 14.72 -10.91 7.10
CA LEU A 27 15.74 -10.57 6.10
C LEU A 27 15.17 -9.86 4.87
N ALA A 28 13.87 -10.04 4.57
CA ALA A 28 13.17 -9.36 3.49
C ALA A 28 12.75 -7.91 3.85
N VAL A 29 12.83 -7.50 5.13
CA VAL A 29 12.44 -6.15 5.58
C VAL A 29 13.15 -5.04 4.79
N PRO A 30 14.47 -5.07 4.57
CA PRO A 30 15.14 -4.04 3.78
C PRO A 30 14.64 -3.98 2.33
N HIS A 31 14.25 -5.11 1.74
CA HIS A 31 13.64 -5.14 0.40
C HIS A 31 12.24 -4.52 0.40
N TYR A 32 11.41 -4.82 1.40
CA TYR A 32 10.08 -4.24 1.51
C TYR A 32 10.13 -2.72 1.66
N LEU A 33 11.09 -2.18 2.41
CA LEU A 33 11.27 -0.73 2.54
C LEU A 33 11.58 -0.07 1.19
N VAL A 34 12.46 -0.66 0.39
CA VAL A 34 12.78 -0.11 -0.94
C VAL A 34 11.62 -0.29 -1.91
N LEU A 35 10.98 -1.46 -1.92
CA LEU A 35 9.80 -1.71 -2.75
C LEU A 35 8.64 -0.79 -2.39
N ALA A 36 8.45 -0.46 -1.11
CA ALA A 36 7.44 0.49 -0.65
C ALA A 36 7.64 1.90 -1.22
N LEU A 37 8.88 2.27 -1.55
CA LEU A 37 9.19 3.53 -2.27
C LEU A 37 9.04 3.38 -3.79
N LEU A 38 9.39 2.22 -4.35
CA LEU A 38 9.35 1.94 -5.79
C LEU A 38 7.93 1.74 -6.34
N TRP A 39 7.01 1.17 -5.56
CA TRP A 39 5.63 0.95 -6.00
C TRP A 39 4.83 2.23 -6.22
N PRO A 40 4.89 3.25 -5.34
CA PRO A 40 4.35 4.57 -5.63
C PRO A 40 4.99 5.20 -6.88
N ALA A 41 6.30 5.05 -7.06
CA ALA A 41 7.00 5.51 -8.25
C ALA A 41 6.48 4.81 -9.53
N PHE A 42 6.22 3.51 -9.47
CA PHE A 42 5.57 2.74 -10.54
C PHE A 42 4.14 3.24 -10.83
N ALA A 43 3.35 3.51 -9.79
CA ALA A 43 1.99 4.02 -9.93
C ALA A 43 1.96 5.41 -10.60
N LEU A 44 2.93 6.29 -10.30
CA LEU A 44 3.09 7.58 -10.96
C LEU A 44 3.65 7.48 -12.38
N ALA A 45 4.46 6.47 -12.68
CA ALA A 45 4.94 6.22 -14.03
C ALA A 45 3.79 5.79 -14.97
N ALA A 46 2.76 5.13 -14.47
CA ALA A 46 1.61 4.66 -15.26
C ALA A 46 0.85 5.78 -16.00
N PRO A 47 0.40 6.90 -15.36
CA PRO A 47 -0.26 7.99 -16.08
C PRO A 47 0.68 8.71 -17.05
N VAL A 48 1.97 8.87 -16.71
CA VAL A 48 2.97 9.43 -17.64
C VAL A 48 3.13 8.55 -18.88
N ALA A 49 3.23 7.23 -18.68
CA ALA A 49 3.25 6.26 -19.77
C ALA A 49 1.94 6.27 -20.56
N ALA A 50 0.78 6.39 -19.90
CA ALA A 50 -0.53 6.47 -20.53
C ALA A 50 -0.63 7.65 -21.51
N VAL A 51 -0.22 8.85 -21.07
CA VAL A 51 -0.17 10.05 -21.91
C VAL A 51 0.81 9.85 -23.08
N ALA A 52 2.00 9.33 -22.81
CA ALA A 52 2.99 9.05 -23.85
C ALA A 52 2.48 8.06 -24.90
N ILE A 53 1.79 7.00 -24.48
CA ILE A 53 1.18 6.00 -25.37
C ILE A 53 0.02 6.63 -26.15
N LEU A 54 -0.82 7.46 -25.53
CA LEU A 54 -1.94 8.12 -26.20
C LEU A 54 -1.45 9.01 -27.36
N VAL A 55 -0.38 9.79 -27.12
CA VAL A 55 0.19 10.70 -28.11
C VAL A 55 1.01 9.95 -29.17
N THR A 56 1.91 9.07 -28.75
CA THR A 56 2.93 8.48 -29.63
C THR A 56 2.60 7.05 -30.10
N GLY A 57 1.72 6.34 -29.38
CA GLY A 57 1.50 4.90 -29.55
C GLY A 57 2.64 4.03 -29.01
N ARG A 58 3.61 4.59 -28.28
CA ARG A 58 4.81 3.90 -27.78
C ARG A 58 4.99 4.11 -26.29
N TYR A 59 5.44 3.08 -25.59
CA TYR A 59 5.82 3.16 -24.18
C TYR A 59 7.24 3.77 -24.09
N PRO A 60 7.49 4.84 -23.31
CA PRO A 60 8.83 5.38 -23.14
C PRO A 60 9.80 4.33 -22.56
N ARG A 61 10.88 4.01 -23.29
CA ARG A 61 11.86 2.98 -22.91
C ARG A 61 12.36 3.07 -21.45
N PRO A 62 12.75 4.26 -20.92
CA PRO A 62 13.21 4.35 -19.54
C PRO A 62 12.14 4.01 -18.50
N LEU A 63 10.88 4.39 -18.76
CA LEU A 63 9.76 4.07 -17.88
C LEU A 63 9.43 2.57 -17.96
N PHE A 64 9.53 1.97 -19.15
CA PHE A 64 9.31 0.54 -19.34
C PHE A 64 10.36 -0.26 -18.57
N ASP A 65 11.64 0.08 -18.73
CA ASP A 65 12.76 -0.61 -18.06
C ASP A 65 12.64 -0.49 -16.54
N PHE A 66 12.25 0.69 -16.04
CA PHE A 66 11.95 0.90 -14.63
C PHE A 66 10.78 0.02 -14.15
N ALA A 67 9.65 0.05 -14.85
CA ALA A 67 8.45 -0.69 -14.48
C ALA A 67 8.69 -2.21 -14.47
N VAL A 68 9.33 -2.74 -15.51
CA VAL A 68 9.76 -4.15 -15.58
C VAL A 68 10.74 -4.46 -14.45
N GLY A 69 11.67 -3.57 -14.14
CA GLY A 69 12.62 -3.75 -13.04
C GLY A 69 11.96 -3.86 -11.67
N VAL A 70 10.95 -3.03 -11.40
CA VAL A 70 10.16 -3.09 -10.15
C VAL A 70 9.42 -4.42 -10.05
N LEU A 71 8.80 -4.89 -11.14
CA LEU A 71 8.11 -6.18 -11.16
C LEU A 71 9.09 -7.36 -11.01
N ARG A 72 10.27 -7.30 -11.65
CA ARG A 72 11.33 -8.32 -11.50
C ARG A 72 11.79 -8.42 -10.06
N TRP A 73 12.03 -7.28 -9.42
CA TRP A 73 12.47 -7.26 -8.04
C TRP A 73 11.36 -7.73 -7.08
N THR A 74 10.12 -7.28 -7.29
CA THR A 74 8.97 -7.78 -6.54
C THR A 74 8.86 -9.30 -6.64
N TRP A 75 9.02 -9.87 -7.84
CA TRP A 75 8.98 -11.31 -8.04
C TRP A 75 10.08 -12.05 -7.26
N ARG A 76 11.33 -11.56 -7.30
CA ARG A 76 12.44 -12.17 -6.55
C ARG A 76 12.20 -12.18 -5.04
N VAL A 77 11.66 -11.09 -4.50
CA VAL A 77 11.35 -10.96 -3.07
C VAL A 77 10.17 -11.84 -2.68
N ALA A 78 9.10 -11.86 -3.49
CA ALA A 78 7.95 -12.74 -3.28
C ALA A 78 8.38 -14.22 -3.31
N TYR A 79 9.23 -14.60 -4.26
CA TYR A 79 9.71 -15.98 -4.42
C TYR A 79 10.55 -16.46 -3.23
N TYR A 80 11.36 -15.58 -2.63
CA TYR A 80 12.16 -15.87 -1.45
C TYR A 80 11.35 -15.90 -0.14
N SER A 81 10.37 -15.01 -0.02
CA SER A 81 9.57 -14.79 1.19
C SER A 81 8.23 -15.54 1.16
N PHE A 82 7.23 -15.07 1.92
CA PHE A 82 5.90 -15.68 2.02
C PHE A 82 5.07 -15.65 0.72
N GLY A 83 5.58 -15.06 -0.36
CA GLY A 83 4.94 -15.15 -1.68
C GLY A 83 4.99 -16.57 -2.23
N ALA A 84 6.15 -17.24 -2.19
CA ALA A 84 6.27 -18.62 -2.67
C ALA A 84 7.19 -19.55 -1.85
N LEU A 85 8.05 -19.02 -0.97
CA LEU A 85 9.04 -19.79 -0.21
C LEU A 85 9.86 -20.78 -1.09
N GLY A 86 10.12 -20.42 -2.34
CA GLY A 86 10.68 -21.30 -3.37
C GLY A 86 12.21 -21.35 -3.43
N THR A 87 12.90 -20.45 -2.73
CA THR A 87 14.38 -20.37 -2.72
C THR A 87 14.90 -19.94 -1.36
N ASP A 88 16.07 -20.46 -0.97
CA ASP A 88 16.85 -19.98 0.19
C ASP A 88 17.87 -18.89 -0.18
N ARG A 89 18.06 -18.59 -1.48
CA ARG A 89 19.01 -17.57 -1.93
C ARG A 89 18.47 -16.18 -1.68
N TYR A 90 19.29 -15.33 -1.04
CA TYR A 90 18.90 -13.96 -0.73
C TYR A 90 18.74 -13.12 -2.01
N PRO A 91 17.63 -12.36 -2.18
CA PRO A 91 17.40 -11.59 -3.39
C PRO A 91 18.41 -10.44 -3.58
N PRO A 92 19.02 -10.29 -4.77
CA PRO A 92 19.89 -9.15 -5.05
C PRO A 92 19.09 -7.83 -5.13
N PHE A 93 19.68 -6.74 -4.62
CA PHE A 93 19.16 -5.36 -4.71
C PHE A 93 19.39 -4.78 -6.09
N SER A 94 18.62 -5.27 -7.06
CA SER A 94 18.79 -4.95 -8.48
C SER A 94 17.42 -4.77 -9.11
N LEU A 95 17.29 -3.83 -10.04
CA LEU A 95 16.16 -3.74 -10.98
C LEU A 95 16.44 -4.52 -12.27
N GLY A 96 17.66 -5.03 -12.44
CA GLY A 96 18.09 -5.74 -13.63
C GLY A 96 17.48 -7.13 -13.78
N ALA A 97 17.78 -7.73 -14.93
CA ALA A 97 17.62 -9.15 -15.12
C ALA A 97 18.73 -9.87 -14.35
N GLU A 98 18.38 -10.95 -13.67
CA GLU A 98 19.30 -11.81 -12.91
C GLU A 98 19.07 -13.25 -13.39
N PRO A 99 19.71 -13.67 -14.50
CA PRO A 99 19.43 -14.95 -15.14
C PRO A 99 19.72 -16.18 -14.27
N ASP A 100 20.69 -16.04 -13.36
CA ASP A 100 21.14 -17.11 -12.46
C ASP A 100 20.29 -17.26 -11.20
N TYR A 101 19.33 -16.35 -11.00
CA TYR A 101 18.40 -16.40 -9.86
C TYR A 101 17.18 -17.27 -10.20
N PRO A 102 16.69 -18.13 -9.28
CA PRO A 102 15.64 -19.11 -9.57
C PRO A 102 14.27 -18.51 -9.90
N ALA A 103 14.07 -17.22 -9.66
CA ALA A 103 12.85 -16.47 -9.98
C ALA A 103 13.13 -15.40 -11.05
N THR A 104 12.69 -15.63 -12.28
CA THR A 104 12.90 -14.69 -13.40
C THR A 104 11.57 -14.21 -13.98
N LEU A 105 11.48 -12.90 -14.25
CA LEU A 105 10.38 -12.28 -14.99
C LEU A 105 10.95 -11.61 -16.24
N ASP A 106 10.38 -11.95 -17.40
CA ASP A 106 10.68 -11.30 -18.66
C ASP A 106 9.42 -10.79 -19.34
N ILE A 107 9.46 -9.55 -19.83
CA ILE A 107 8.34 -8.89 -20.48
C ILE A 107 8.87 -8.34 -21.80
N ALA A 108 8.33 -8.85 -22.90
CA ALA A 108 8.68 -8.39 -24.22
C ALA A 108 8.26 -6.91 -24.38
N TYR A 109 9.18 -6.07 -24.85
CA TYR A 109 8.84 -4.67 -25.11
C TYR A 109 7.89 -4.56 -26.30
N PRO A 110 6.72 -3.92 -26.15
CA PRO A 110 5.79 -3.74 -27.25
C PRO A 110 6.24 -2.60 -28.17
N GLU A 111 6.43 -2.88 -29.47
CA GLU A 111 6.84 -1.83 -30.43
C GLU A 111 5.75 -0.76 -30.61
N ARG A 112 4.48 -1.16 -30.49
CA ARG A 112 3.30 -0.28 -30.51
C ARG A 112 2.27 -0.78 -29.52
N LEU A 113 1.61 0.16 -28.86
CA LEU A 113 0.47 -0.07 -27.98
C LEU A 113 -0.76 0.65 -28.51
N SER A 114 -1.92 0.09 -28.24
CA SER A 114 -3.22 0.60 -28.65
C SER A 114 -3.61 1.84 -27.84
N ARG A 115 -3.78 2.97 -28.54
CA ARG A 115 -4.04 4.29 -27.93
C ARG A 115 -5.36 4.34 -27.15
N GLY A 116 -6.44 3.86 -27.75
CA GLY A 116 -7.78 3.88 -27.14
C GLY A 116 -7.92 2.90 -25.97
N LEU A 117 -7.20 1.79 -26.02
CA LEU A 117 -7.29 0.75 -25.00
C LEU A 117 -6.74 1.24 -23.66
N VAL A 118 -5.74 2.14 -23.66
CA VAL A 118 -5.20 2.79 -22.44
C VAL A 118 -6.32 3.35 -21.55
N LEU A 119 -7.34 3.98 -22.14
CA LEU A 119 -8.45 4.59 -21.39
C LEU A 119 -9.45 3.57 -20.83
N VAL A 120 -9.45 2.34 -21.34
CA VAL A 120 -10.41 1.28 -20.99
C VAL A 120 -9.75 0.16 -20.17
N LYS A 121 -8.42 0.03 -20.21
CA LYS A 121 -7.66 -1.01 -19.50
C LYS A 121 -7.91 -1.03 -18.00
N TRP A 122 -8.04 0.14 -17.36
CA TRP A 122 -8.32 0.20 -15.92
C TRP A 122 -9.67 -0.42 -15.57
N LEU A 123 -10.69 -0.24 -16.42
CA LEU A 123 -12.02 -0.83 -16.27
C LEU A 123 -11.96 -2.35 -16.49
N LEU A 124 -11.26 -2.79 -17.54
CA LEU A 124 -11.07 -4.21 -17.84
C LEU A 124 -10.23 -4.93 -16.77
N ALA A 125 -9.38 -4.21 -16.04
CA ALA A 125 -8.59 -4.77 -14.96
C ALA A 125 -9.39 -4.97 -13.66
N ILE A 126 -10.56 -4.34 -13.49
CA ILE A 126 -11.34 -4.41 -12.23
C ILE A 126 -11.62 -5.86 -11.81
N PRO A 127 -12.13 -6.76 -12.68
CA PRO A 127 -12.35 -8.15 -12.29
C PRO A 127 -11.08 -8.84 -11.78
N HIS A 128 -9.93 -8.58 -12.41
CA HIS A 128 -8.65 -9.12 -11.96
C HIS A 128 -8.20 -8.51 -10.63
N LEU A 129 -8.34 -7.20 -10.46
CA LEU A 129 -7.96 -6.51 -9.22
C LEU A 129 -8.77 -6.99 -8.03
N VAL A 130 -10.06 -7.28 -8.21
CA VAL A 130 -10.89 -7.90 -7.16
C VAL A 130 -10.35 -9.27 -6.76
N VAL A 131 -10.01 -10.10 -7.75
CA VAL A 131 -9.49 -11.45 -7.50
C VAL A 131 -8.09 -11.39 -6.87
N VAL A 132 -7.21 -10.50 -7.33
CA VAL A 132 -5.89 -10.25 -6.70
C VAL A 132 -6.08 -9.78 -5.27
N ALA A 133 -7.00 -8.84 -5.00
CA ALA A 133 -7.24 -8.33 -3.66
C ALA A 133 -7.65 -9.44 -2.69
N VAL A 134 -8.57 -10.33 -3.11
CA VAL A 134 -8.99 -11.48 -2.28
C VAL A 134 -7.81 -12.43 -2.00
N PHE A 135 -7.00 -12.75 -3.00
CA PHE A 135 -5.92 -13.72 -2.85
C PHE A 135 -4.67 -13.18 -2.15
N ALA A 136 -4.30 -11.93 -2.43
CA ALA A 136 -3.09 -11.29 -1.91
C ALA A 136 -3.24 -10.77 -0.48
N GLY A 137 -4.47 -10.57 0.02
CA GLY A 137 -4.64 -10.10 1.40
C GLY A 137 -5.91 -9.33 1.74
N GLY A 138 -7.06 -9.66 1.15
CA GLY A 138 -8.31 -8.90 1.33
C GLY A 138 -8.78 -8.73 2.78
N GLY A 139 -8.27 -9.54 3.71
CA GLY A 139 -8.51 -9.36 5.16
C GLY A 139 -7.85 -8.10 5.75
N GLY A 140 -6.70 -7.66 5.23
CA GLY A 140 -5.99 -6.47 5.74
C GLY A 140 -6.67 -5.15 5.36
N TYR A 141 -7.32 -5.10 4.19
CA TYR A 141 -8.08 -3.92 3.74
C TYR A 141 -9.39 -3.74 4.53
N LEU A 142 -10.03 -4.83 4.96
CA LEU A 142 -11.16 -4.80 5.90
C LEU A 142 -10.71 -4.42 7.33
N ALA A 143 -9.53 -4.87 7.77
CA ALA A 143 -8.95 -4.51 9.08
C ALA A 143 -8.61 -3.00 9.19
N LEU A 144 -8.13 -2.38 8.11
CA LEU A 144 -7.92 -0.93 8.02
C LEU A 144 -9.21 -0.11 8.22
N ARG A 145 -10.38 -0.69 7.93
CA ARG A 145 -11.70 -0.08 8.19
C ARG A 145 -12.24 -0.38 9.58
N ALA A 146 -11.67 -1.38 10.27
CA ALA A 146 -12.12 -1.85 11.58
C ALA A 146 -11.23 -1.37 12.75
N GLY A 147 -10.20 -0.55 12.50
CA GLY A 147 -9.32 -0.01 13.55
C GLY A 147 -8.39 -1.03 14.20
N GLU A 148 -8.32 -2.26 13.68
CA GLU A 148 -7.46 -3.32 14.22
C GLU A 148 -6.13 -3.38 13.47
N TRP A 149 -5.04 -3.16 14.20
CA TRP A 149 -3.65 -3.24 13.73
C TRP A 149 -3.18 -4.69 13.69
N ALA A 150 -3.88 -5.54 12.94
CA ALA A 150 -3.50 -6.94 12.77
C ALA A 150 -2.59 -7.12 11.54
N LEU A 151 -1.27 -7.03 11.74
CA LEU A 151 -0.28 -7.59 10.81
C LEU A 151 -0.42 -9.12 10.82
N SER A 152 -1.44 -9.67 10.17
CA SER A 152 -1.59 -11.11 9.98
C SER A 152 -0.83 -11.54 8.72
N PRO A 153 0.22 -12.38 8.81
CA PRO A 153 0.89 -12.96 7.65
C PRO A 153 -0.04 -13.88 6.81
N ALA A 154 -1.24 -14.17 7.31
CA ALA A 154 -2.25 -15.04 6.72
C ALA A 154 -3.48 -14.28 6.20
N SER A 155 -3.34 -13.01 5.82
CA SER A 155 -4.49 -12.16 5.41
C SER A 155 -5.10 -12.49 4.04
N GLY A 156 -4.59 -13.50 3.33
CA GLY A 156 -5.09 -13.98 2.03
C GLY A 156 -4.72 -15.46 1.75
N LEU A 157 -5.34 -16.06 0.74
CA LEU A 157 -5.14 -17.49 0.41
C LEU A 157 -3.66 -17.83 0.15
N VAL A 158 -2.91 -16.93 -0.51
CA VAL A 158 -1.47 -17.12 -0.77
C VAL A 158 -0.75 -17.38 0.54
N GLY A 159 -0.86 -16.45 1.51
CA GLY A 159 -0.20 -16.53 2.80
C GLY A 159 -0.60 -17.77 3.61
N LEU A 160 -1.88 -18.19 3.53
CA LEU A 160 -2.33 -19.42 4.17
C LEU A 160 -1.68 -20.67 3.55
N LEU A 161 -1.57 -20.71 2.22
CA LEU A 161 -0.96 -21.81 1.49
C LEU A 161 0.56 -21.88 1.70
N THR A 162 1.26 -20.74 1.70
CA THR A 162 2.69 -20.71 2.04
C THR A 162 2.95 -21.02 3.50
N LEU A 163 2.06 -20.62 4.43
CA LEU A 163 2.16 -21.05 5.83
C LEU A 163 2.01 -22.57 5.95
N PHE A 164 0.99 -23.15 5.30
CA PHE A 164 0.83 -24.61 5.25
C PHE A 164 2.05 -25.28 4.64
N ALA A 165 2.60 -24.74 3.54
CA ALA A 165 3.80 -25.28 2.92
C ALA A 165 5.04 -25.16 3.81
N GLY A 166 5.20 -24.05 4.54
CA GLY A 166 6.27 -23.86 5.53
C GLY A 166 6.17 -24.85 6.68
N VAL A 167 4.96 -25.08 7.22
CA VAL A 167 4.72 -26.09 8.26
C VAL A 167 4.96 -27.51 7.73
N ALA A 168 4.50 -27.81 6.51
CA ALA A 168 4.77 -29.10 5.87
C ALA A 168 6.27 -29.32 5.63
N LEU A 169 7.00 -28.30 5.18
CA LEU A 169 8.46 -28.30 5.02
C LEU A 169 9.16 -28.50 6.37
N LEU A 170 8.65 -27.86 7.42
CA LEU A 170 9.17 -27.99 8.77
C LEU A 170 9.04 -29.44 9.29
N VAL A 171 7.85 -30.03 9.18
CA VAL A 171 7.57 -31.39 9.68
C VAL A 171 8.20 -32.47 8.81
N THR A 172 8.00 -32.39 7.49
CA THR A 172 8.35 -33.48 6.55
C THR A 172 9.69 -33.30 5.86
N GLY A 173 10.29 -32.09 5.92
CA GLY A 173 11.47 -31.74 5.15
C GLY A 173 11.23 -31.62 3.63
N ARG A 174 9.96 -31.64 3.19
CA ARG A 174 9.60 -31.59 1.76
C ARG A 174 8.54 -30.52 1.52
N TYR A 175 8.74 -29.71 0.49
CA TYR A 175 7.76 -28.74 0.02
C TYR A 175 6.65 -29.46 -0.78
N PRO A 176 5.35 -29.35 -0.41
CA PRO A 176 4.27 -29.97 -1.17
C PRO A 176 4.16 -29.39 -2.59
N ARG A 177 4.47 -30.20 -3.62
CA ARG A 177 4.50 -29.73 -5.02
C ARG A 177 3.18 -29.15 -5.50
N GLY A 178 2.05 -29.75 -5.15
CA GLY A 178 0.73 -29.22 -5.54
C GLY A 178 0.46 -27.81 -4.98
N VAL A 179 0.93 -27.52 -3.77
CA VAL A 179 0.81 -26.17 -3.18
C VAL A 179 1.76 -25.21 -3.88
N PHE A 180 3.00 -25.63 -4.14
CA PHE A 180 3.96 -24.83 -4.91
C PHE A 180 3.42 -24.48 -6.30
N ASP A 181 2.92 -25.46 -7.06
CA ASP A 181 2.42 -25.26 -8.42
C ASP A 181 1.23 -24.31 -8.45
N PHE A 182 0.35 -24.38 -7.44
CA PHE A 182 -0.78 -23.48 -7.29
C PHE A 182 -0.35 -22.04 -6.95
N VAL A 183 0.51 -21.88 -5.94
CA VAL A 183 1.04 -20.57 -5.52
C VAL A 183 1.79 -19.91 -6.68
N LEU A 184 2.65 -20.67 -7.36
CA LEU A 184 3.37 -20.20 -8.54
C LEU A 184 2.41 -19.78 -9.66
N GLY A 185 1.40 -20.59 -9.99
CA GLY A 185 0.40 -20.25 -11.00
C GLY A 185 -0.36 -18.96 -10.69
N MET A 186 -0.65 -18.72 -9.41
CA MET A 186 -1.30 -17.50 -8.91
C MET A 186 -0.38 -16.29 -9.00
N ASP A 187 0.88 -16.41 -8.59
CA ASP A 187 1.88 -15.34 -8.73
C ASP A 187 2.11 -14.97 -10.20
N ARG A 188 2.20 -15.97 -11.09
CA ARG A 188 2.28 -15.74 -12.54
C ARG A 188 1.11 -14.90 -13.03
N TRP A 189 -0.10 -15.30 -12.64
CA TRP A 189 -1.31 -14.60 -13.04
C TRP A 189 -1.33 -13.16 -12.48
N ALA A 190 -1.00 -12.97 -11.20
CA ALA A 190 -0.93 -11.65 -10.57
C ALA A 190 0.11 -10.73 -11.25
N LEU A 191 1.28 -11.26 -11.63
CA LEU A 191 2.30 -10.50 -12.37
C LEU A 191 1.85 -10.13 -13.79
N ARG A 192 1.09 -11.00 -14.46
CA ARG A 192 0.46 -10.65 -15.75
C ARG A 192 -0.57 -9.53 -15.61
N VAL A 193 -1.35 -9.55 -14.53
CA VAL A 193 -2.29 -8.47 -14.19
C VAL A 193 -1.54 -7.17 -13.91
N ALA A 194 -0.47 -7.21 -13.10
CA ALA A 194 0.36 -6.05 -12.82
C ALA A 194 0.98 -5.47 -14.11
N ALA A 195 1.45 -6.33 -15.02
CA ALA A 195 1.96 -5.90 -16.32
C ALA A 195 0.88 -5.25 -17.22
N TYR A 196 -0.35 -5.77 -17.18
CA TYR A 196 -1.48 -5.19 -17.94
C TYR A 196 -1.90 -3.83 -17.37
N VAL A 197 -2.04 -3.73 -16.04
CA VAL A 197 -2.37 -2.48 -15.32
C VAL A 197 -1.27 -1.43 -15.50
N GLY A 198 0.00 -1.85 -15.48
CA GLY A 198 1.16 -1.00 -15.76
C GLY A 198 1.33 -0.61 -17.23
N LEU A 199 0.37 -0.99 -18.11
CA LEU A 199 0.37 -0.74 -19.55
C LEU A 199 1.55 -1.35 -20.31
N LEU A 200 2.23 -2.35 -19.73
CA LEU A 200 3.40 -3.02 -20.32
C LEU A 200 3.02 -3.98 -21.45
N THR A 201 1.75 -4.38 -21.51
CA THR A 201 1.19 -5.27 -22.54
C THR A 201 -0.26 -4.92 -22.87
N ASP A 202 -0.67 -5.12 -24.12
CA ASP A 202 -2.06 -5.05 -24.57
C ASP A 202 -2.80 -6.40 -24.43
N ALA A 203 -2.06 -7.50 -24.24
CA ALA A 203 -2.64 -8.82 -24.14
C ALA A 203 -3.39 -8.99 -22.81
N TYR A 204 -4.71 -9.14 -22.86
CA TYR A 204 -5.55 -9.33 -21.68
C TYR A 204 -5.13 -10.60 -20.90
N PRO A 205 -4.92 -10.52 -19.58
CA PRO A 205 -4.52 -11.68 -18.79
C PRO A 205 -5.62 -12.76 -18.77
N PRO A 206 -5.33 -14.00 -19.19
CA PRO A 206 -6.33 -15.05 -19.17
C PRO A 206 -6.66 -15.45 -17.72
N PHE A 207 -7.93 -15.72 -17.43
CA PHE A 207 -8.39 -16.28 -16.13
C PHE A 207 -8.03 -17.77 -16.01
N ARG A 208 -6.74 -18.06 -16.01
CA ARG A 208 -6.21 -19.41 -15.83
C ARG A 208 -4.96 -19.38 -14.97
N LEU A 209 -4.90 -20.32 -14.04
CA LEU A 209 -3.72 -20.59 -13.22
C LEU A 209 -2.85 -21.58 -14.00
N ASP A 210 -1.82 -21.07 -14.67
CA ASP A 210 -0.84 -21.92 -15.33
C ASP A 210 0.03 -22.57 -14.25
N SER A 211 -0.36 -23.77 -13.82
CA SER A 211 0.26 -24.54 -12.73
C SER A 211 1.50 -25.32 -13.24
N GLY A 212 2.59 -25.36 -12.46
CA GLY A 212 3.86 -26.03 -12.84
C GLY A 212 5.04 -25.07 -12.97
N GLY A 213 6.30 -25.55 -13.05
CA GLY A 213 7.52 -24.72 -13.06
C GLY A 213 7.81 -23.92 -14.35
N ASP A 214 7.32 -24.39 -15.50
CA ASP A 214 7.52 -23.80 -16.82
C ASP A 214 6.20 -23.47 -17.54
N GLU A 215 6.22 -22.48 -18.44
CA GLU A 215 5.05 -22.09 -19.24
C GLU A 215 4.71 -23.17 -20.31
N PRO A 216 3.43 -23.54 -20.48
CA PRO A 216 3.00 -24.42 -21.56
C PRO A 216 3.33 -23.79 -22.93
N GLY A 217 4.23 -24.41 -23.68
CA GLY A 217 4.67 -23.94 -25.00
C GLY A 217 6.02 -23.23 -25.04
N ALA A 218 6.78 -23.23 -23.93
CA ALA A 218 8.20 -22.89 -23.93
C ALA A 218 9.03 -24.01 -24.59
N ALA A 219 8.80 -24.27 -25.88
CA ALA A 219 9.81 -24.95 -26.68
C ALA A 219 11.07 -24.10 -26.66
N THR A 220 12.18 -24.73 -26.31
CA THR A 220 13.57 -24.26 -26.38
C THR A 220 13.76 -23.25 -27.52
N LEU A 221 13.82 -21.97 -27.16
CA LEU A 221 14.44 -20.95 -27.99
C LEU A 221 15.62 -20.42 -27.20
N ASP A 222 16.76 -20.36 -27.89
CA ASP A 222 18.06 -19.95 -27.36
C ASP A 222 17.97 -18.68 -26.51
N PRO A 223 18.81 -18.56 -25.47
CA PRO A 223 18.86 -17.36 -24.66
C PRO A 223 19.10 -16.14 -25.57
N PRO A 224 18.33 -15.04 -25.41
CA PRO A 224 18.59 -13.82 -26.16
C PRO A 224 20.01 -13.33 -25.87
N ALA A 225 20.71 -12.91 -26.92
CA ALA A 225 22.06 -12.38 -26.85
C ALA A 225 22.18 -11.35 -25.71
N THR A 226 23.21 -11.53 -24.89
CA THR A 226 23.59 -10.68 -23.77
C THR A 226 23.77 -9.23 -24.21
N GLY A 227 22.74 -8.42 -24.00
CA GLY A 227 22.84 -6.96 -24.00
C GLY A 227 23.66 -6.53 -22.79
N SER A 228 24.95 -6.32 -23.04
CA SER A 228 25.97 -5.85 -22.11
C SER A 228 25.54 -4.62 -21.29
N GLY A 229 26.06 -4.58 -20.06
CA GLY A 229 25.76 -3.59 -19.04
C GLY A 229 25.90 -2.14 -19.52
N GLY A 230 24.84 -1.37 -19.35
CA GLY A 230 24.84 0.06 -19.62
C GLY A 230 23.59 0.82 -19.15
N THR A 231 22.68 0.18 -18.40
CA THR A 231 21.37 0.76 -18.05
C THR A 231 21.34 1.47 -16.70
N ALA A 232 22.26 1.15 -15.78
CA ALA A 232 22.31 1.80 -14.46
C ALA A 232 22.52 3.33 -14.55
N ARG A 233 23.22 3.83 -15.58
CA ARG A 233 23.51 5.27 -15.74
C ARG A 233 22.38 6.06 -16.42
N ARG A 234 21.44 5.40 -17.09
CA ARG A 234 20.34 6.05 -17.85
C ARG A 234 18.99 6.01 -17.14
N ALA A 235 18.82 5.18 -16.12
CA ALA A 235 17.63 5.15 -15.27
C ALA A 235 17.61 6.24 -14.18
N VAL A 236 18.78 6.77 -13.79
CA VAL A 236 18.94 7.78 -12.72
C VAL A 236 18.05 9.02 -12.90
N PRO A 237 17.99 9.70 -14.06
CA PRO A 237 17.15 10.89 -14.20
C PRO A 237 15.65 10.57 -14.15
N ALA A 238 15.23 9.38 -14.61
CA ALA A 238 13.84 8.95 -14.52
C ALA A 238 13.45 8.66 -13.05
N VAL A 239 14.32 7.96 -12.31
CA VAL A 239 14.13 7.70 -10.88
C VAL A 239 14.13 9.01 -10.09
N LEU A 240 15.05 9.95 -10.37
CA LEU A 240 15.09 11.24 -9.70
C LEU A 240 13.85 12.10 -10.00
N GLY A 241 13.38 12.11 -11.25
CA GLY A 241 12.14 12.78 -11.64
C GLY A 241 10.92 12.19 -10.94
N ILE A 242 10.85 10.86 -10.81
CA ILE A 242 9.77 10.20 -10.07
C ILE A 242 9.87 10.47 -8.56
N LEU A 243 11.06 10.51 -7.98
CA LEU A 243 11.25 10.88 -6.57
C LEU A 243 10.78 12.31 -6.30
N LEU A 244 11.08 13.27 -7.20
CA LEU A 244 10.57 14.64 -7.11
C LEU A 244 9.04 14.70 -7.24
N LEU A 245 8.47 13.91 -8.16
CA LEU A 245 7.01 13.79 -8.29
C LEU A 245 6.38 13.15 -7.05
N LEU A 246 7.05 12.20 -6.40
CA LEU A 246 6.58 11.60 -5.14
C LEU A 246 6.56 12.63 -4.00
N THR A 247 7.60 13.46 -3.88
CA THR A 247 7.62 14.55 -2.89
C THR A 247 6.50 15.55 -3.18
N GLY A 248 6.31 15.93 -4.44
CA GLY A 248 5.24 16.85 -4.84
C GLY A 248 3.83 16.26 -4.64
N PHE A 249 3.64 14.99 -4.97
CA PHE A 249 2.36 14.30 -4.81
C PHE A 249 2.03 14.09 -3.32
N GLY A 250 3.02 13.70 -2.50
CA GLY A 250 2.85 13.59 -1.05
C GLY A 250 2.43 14.92 -0.42
N ALA A 251 3.08 16.02 -0.80
CA ALA A 251 2.71 17.36 -0.36
C ALA A 251 1.30 17.75 -0.84
N SER A 252 0.93 17.42 -2.08
CA SER A 252 -0.38 17.74 -2.65
C SER A 252 -1.51 16.93 -2.00
N ALA A 253 -1.29 15.64 -1.75
CA ALA A 253 -2.25 14.75 -1.09
C ALA A 253 -2.46 15.15 0.38
N ALA A 254 -1.39 15.49 1.10
CA ALA A 254 -1.47 16.03 2.45
C ALA A 254 -2.24 17.37 2.47
N GLY A 255 -1.95 18.27 1.52
CA GLY A 255 -2.67 19.53 1.37
C GLY A 255 -4.16 19.33 1.05
N ALA A 256 -4.50 18.38 0.17
CA ALA A 256 -5.88 18.07 -0.18
C ALA A 256 -6.66 17.47 1.00
N LEU A 257 -6.04 16.56 1.77
CA LEU A 257 -6.63 16.03 3.00
C LEU A 257 -6.82 17.11 4.07
N ALA A 258 -5.82 17.99 4.24
CA ALA A 258 -5.92 19.11 5.16
C ALA A 258 -7.03 20.09 4.74
N MET A 259 -7.14 20.43 3.46
CA MET A 259 -8.23 21.28 2.94
C MET A 259 -9.59 20.61 3.07
N TRP A 260 -9.69 19.31 2.81
CA TRP A 260 -10.94 18.57 2.96
C TRP A 260 -11.39 18.53 4.42
N ALA A 261 -10.47 18.25 5.35
CA ALA A 261 -10.74 18.30 6.78
C ALA A 261 -11.16 19.72 7.20
N ASP A 262 -10.45 20.74 6.73
CA ASP A 262 -10.75 22.16 7.01
C ASP A 262 -12.14 22.57 6.53
N GLN A 263 -12.56 22.13 5.34
CA GLN A 263 -13.88 22.47 4.77
C GLN A 263 -15.02 21.68 5.40
N THR A 264 -14.80 20.43 5.82
CA THR A 264 -15.87 19.54 6.26
C THR A 264 -16.08 19.58 7.79
N GLN A 265 -15.04 19.91 8.55
CA GLN A 265 -15.08 19.91 10.02
C GLN A 265 -15.44 21.28 10.62
N ARG A 266 -15.57 22.33 9.79
CA ARG A 266 -15.96 23.67 10.24
C ARG A 266 -17.47 23.90 10.13
N ASP A 267 -18.03 24.57 11.13
CA ASP A 267 -19.41 25.07 11.10
C ASP A 267 -19.55 26.28 10.16
N ALA A 268 -20.79 26.77 9.96
CA ALA A 268 -21.06 27.93 9.10
C ALA A 268 -20.40 29.24 9.58
N GLY A 269 -19.91 29.27 10.83
CA GLY A 269 -19.12 30.37 11.41
C GLY A 269 -17.61 30.17 11.25
N GLY A 270 -17.17 29.08 10.63
CA GLY A 270 -15.76 28.76 10.40
C GLY A 270 -15.06 28.14 11.61
N ALA A 271 -15.77 27.72 12.65
CA ALA A 271 -15.20 27.08 13.84
C ALA A 271 -15.28 25.56 13.74
N ILE A 272 -14.25 24.86 14.22
CA ILE A 272 -14.31 23.40 14.42
C ILE A 272 -15.09 23.17 15.70
N THR A 273 -16.22 22.47 15.61
CA THR A 273 -17.12 22.24 16.76
C THR A 273 -17.08 20.78 17.19
N THR A 274 -16.97 20.54 18.48
CA THR A 274 -17.22 19.23 19.07
C THR A 274 -18.72 18.94 19.13
N PRO A 275 -19.14 17.66 19.22
CA PRO A 275 -20.53 17.31 19.47
C PRO A 275 -21.07 18.03 20.72
N ALA A 276 -22.31 18.50 20.67
CA ALA A 276 -22.97 19.11 21.81
C ALA A 276 -23.21 18.05 22.91
N GLN A 277 -22.89 18.39 24.15
CA GLN A 277 -23.26 17.59 25.32
C GLN A 277 -24.47 18.21 26.01
N HIS A 278 -25.47 17.38 26.29
CA HIS A 278 -26.62 17.78 27.08
C HIS A 278 -26.34 17.53 28.55
N LEU A 279 -26.35 18.60 29.35
CA LEU A 279 -26.14 18.56 30.79
C LEU A 279 -27.42 19.01 31.48
N HIS A 280 -27.76 18.35 32.59
CA HIS A 280 -28.92 18.66 33.41
C HIS A 280 -28.49 18.75 34.87
N THR A 281 -29.09 19.67 35.62
CA THR A 281 -28.91 19.84 37.06
C THR A 281 -30.26 20.10 37.69
N ASP A 282 -30.44 19.58 38.91
CA ASP A 282 -31.61 19.90 39.74
C ASP A 282 -31.39 21.18 40.58
N GLY A 283 -30.15 21.71 40.59
CA GLY A 283 -29.77 22.95 41.27
C GLY A 283 -30.02 24.22 40.45
N TYR A 284 -29.83 25.37 41.08
CA TYR A 284 -30.05 26.69 40.44
C TYR A 284 -28.87 27.16 39.59
N ALA A 285 -27.71 26.49 39.69
CA ALA A 285 -26.53 26.77 38.88
C ALA A 285 -25.74 25.49 38.57
N LEU A 286 -25.16 25.44 37.37
CA LEU A 286 -24.21 24.41 36.95
C LEU A 286 -22.83 25.05 36.77
N GLU A 287 -21.86 24.63 37.56
CA GLU A 287 -20.48 25.11 37.48
C GLU A 287 -19.61 24.10 36.74
N LEU A 288 -19.03 24.52 35.63
CA LEU A 288 -17.86 23.85 35.06
C LEU A 288 -16.61 24.36 35.75
N GLY A 289 -15.82 23.44 36.32
CA GLY A 289 -14.51 23.75 36.86
C GLY A 289 -13.50 24.16 35.77
N THR A 290 -12.23 24.18 36.15
CA THR A 290 -11.12 24.41 35.21
C THR A 290 -11.04 23.27 34.19
N ALA A 291 -11.32 23.58 32.94
CA ALA A 291 -11.09 22.66 31.82
C ALA A 291 -9.62 22.74 31.40
N GLU A 292 -8.82 21.74 31.79
CA GLU A 292 -7.48 21.54 31.23
C GLU A 292 -7.61 20.79 29.91
N MET A 293 -7.32 21.47 28.81
CA MET A 293 -7.39 20.91 27.47
C MET A 293 -6.02 20.40 27.05
N ASN A 294 -5.80 19.09 27.17
CA ASN A 294 -4.54 18.46 26.81
C ASN A 294 -4.68 17.78 25.42
N TRP A 295 -4.12 18.40 24.38
CA TRP A 295 -4.50 18.05 23.00
C TRP A 295 -3.61 17.02 22.29
N THR A 296 -2.38 16.72 22.75
CA THR A 296 -1.59 15.54 22.32
C THR A 296 -0.29 15.38 23.12
N ASP A 297 0.24 14.16 23.23
CA ASP A 297 1.62 13.87 23.69
C ASP A 297 2.69 14.13 22.60
N ALA A 298 2.27 14.51 21.39
CA ALA A 298 3.12 14.61 20.21
C ALA A 298 3.30 16.08 19.77
N GLY A 299 3.97 16.88 20.61
CA GLY A 299 4.23 18.32 20.40
C GLY A 299 5.05 18.70 19.16
N TRP A 300 5.36 17.76 18.27
CA TRP A 300 6.06 18.01 17.00
C TRP A 300 5.13 18.22 15.79
N VAL A 301 3.84 17.84 15.90
CA VAL A 301 2.86 17.97 14.80
C VAL A 301 2.03 19.24 14.91
N VAL A 302 1.74 19.69 16.14
CA VAL A 302 0.88 20.83 16.44
C VAL A 302 1.54 21.65 17.54
N GLY A 303 2.02 22.86 17.20
CA GLY A 303 2.65 23.76 18.18
C GLY A 303 1.62 24.45 19.08
N GLU A 304 2.05 24.83 20.29
CA GLU A 304 1.22 25.55 21.29
C GLU A 304 0.62 26.86 20.75
N ASP A 305 1.29 27.49 19.77
CA ASP A 305 0.87 28.75 19.14
C ASP A 305 -0.17 28.59 18.01
N TRP A 306 -0.62 27.36 17.71
CA TRP A 306 -1.59 27.12 16.62
C TRP A 306 -3.04 27.41 17.03
N LEU A 307 -3.31 27.52 18.33
CA LEU A 307 -4.66 27.71 18.83
C LEU A 307 -5.15 29.14 18.58
N GLY A 308 -6.16 29.26 17.73
CA GLY A 308 -6.91 30.50 17.53
C GLY A 308 -7.87 30.78 18.69
N ARG A 309 -8.92 31.55 18.41
CA ARG A 309 -9.95 31.87 19.41
C ARG A 309 -10.75 30.61 19.77
N VAL A 310 -10.66 30.19 21.03
CA VAL A 310 -11.55 29.17 21.62
C VAL A 310 -12.83 29.85 22.08
N GLY A 311 -13.99 29.31 21.70
CA GLY A 311 -15.30 29.81 22.09
C GLY A 311 -16.15 28.69 22.67
N ILE A 312 -16.89 28.98 23.72
CA ILE A 312 -17.89 28.08 24.29
C ILE A 312 -19.27 28.57 23.82
N ARG A 313 -20.03 27.70 23.19
CA ARG A 313 -21.42 27.98 22.79
C ARG A 313 -22.34 27.30 23.79
N VAL A 314 -23.11 28.11 24.51
CA VAL A 314 -24.13 27.62 25.44
C VAL A 314 -25.49 27.93 24.84
N ASP A 315 -26.32 26.89 24.72
CA ASP A 315 -27.71 27.01 24.28
C ASP A 315 -28.61 26.65 25.47
N ALA A 316 -29.03 27.68 26.21
CA ALA A 316 -29.83 27.53 27.42
C ALA A 316 -30.68 28.78 27.67
N ASP A 317 -31.86 28.60 28.26
CA ASP A 317 -32.68 29.69 28.81
C ASP A 317 -32.14 30.19 30.17
N ALA A 318 -30.82 30.32 30.28
CA ALA A 318 -30.12 30.67 31.52
C ALA A 318 -28.94 31.61 31.24
N PHE A 319 -28.50 32.33 32.27
CA PHE A 319 -27.31 33.18 32.16
C PHE A 319 -26.04 32.32 32.11
N ALA A 320 -25.28 32.47 31.02
CA ALA A 320 -23.95 31.89 30.87
C ALA A 320 -22.87 32.98 31.00
N GLY A 321 -21.93 32.79 31.93
CA GLY A 321 -20.87 33.75 32.21
C GLY A 321 -19.52 33.07 32.42
N ILE A 322 -18.45 33.75 32.04
CA ILE A 322 -17.06 33.34 32.28
C ILE A 322 -16.38 34.48 33.03
N GLY A 323 -15.69 34.18 34.12
CA GLY A 323 -15.00 35.17 34.94
C GLY A 323 -13.88 34.58 35.77
N PRO A 324 -13.08 35.41 36.45
CA PRO A 324 -12.04 34.95 37.36
C PRO A 324 -12.63 34.03 38.43
N THR A 325 -11.94 32.92 38.75
CA THR A 325 -12.40 31.89 39.69
C THR A 325 -12.87 32.49 41.01
N ALA A 326 -12.13 33.45 41.57
CA ALA A 326 -12.47 34.10 42.83
C ALA A 326 -13.78 34.90 42.79
N ASP A 327 -14.12 35.48 41.65
CA ASP A 327 -15.35 36.27 41.49
C ASP A 327 -16.56 35.37 41.25
N VAL A 328 -16.38 34.30 40.46
CA VAL A 328 -17.40 33.27 40.23
C VAL A 328 -17.74 32.54 41.53
N GLU A 329 -16.73 32.12 42.30
CA GLU A 329 -16.95 31.48 43.61
C GLU A 329 -17.65 32.41 44.60
N ARG A 330 -17.31 33.70 44.61
CA ARG A 330 -18.01 34.69 45.44
C ARG A 330 -19.48 34.84 45.03
N TYR A 331 -19.74 34.97 43.74
CA TYR A 331 -21.08 35.14 43.19
C TYR A 331 -21.98 33.92 43.46
N LEU A 332 -21.44 32.72 43.34
CA LEU A 332 -22.17 31.46 43.53
C LEU A 332 -22.19 30.97 44.98
N SER A 333 -21.54 31.67 45.92
CA SER A 333 -21.40 31.22 47.32
C SER A 333 -22.72 31.00 48.07
N THR A 334 -23.81 31.64 47.63
CA THR A 334 -25.14 31.56 48.25
C THR A 334 -26.17 30.83 47.39
N VAL A 335 -25.76 30.24 46.26
CA VAL A 335 -26.64 29.59 45.29
C VAL A 335 -26.40 28.08 45.35
N ASP A 336 -27.48 27.30 45.42
CA ASP A 336 -27.40 25.85 45.33
C ASP A 336 -26.94 25.45 43.92
N ARG A 337 -25.83 24.70 43.83
CA ARG A 337 -25.11 24.47 42.57
C ARG A 337 -24.55 23.06 42.46
N ASP A 338 -24.59 22.51 41.26
CA ASP A 338 -23.87 21.30 40.90
C ASP A 338 -22.54 21.65 40.24
N ARG A 339 -21.47 20.92 40.59
CA ARG A 339 -20.13 21.10 40.01
C ARG A 339 -19.75 19.90 39.15
N LEU A 340 -19.42 20.14 37.89
CA LEU A 340 -18.86 19.14 36.98
C LEU A 340 -17.35 19.05 37.20
N ALA A 341 -16.86 17.84 37.51
CA ALA A 341 -15.45 17.58 37.78
C ALA A 341 -14.61 17.54 36.48
N GLU A 342 -15.13 16.97 35.40
CA GLU A 342 -14.42 16.81 34.12
C GLU A 342 -15.38 16.89 32.92
N LEU A 343 -14.89 17.43 31.81
CA LEU A 343 -15.53 17.38 30.48
C LEU A 343 -14.77 16.38 29.60
N GLY A 344 -15.29 15.14 29.48
CA GLY A 344 -14.80 14.14 28.51
C GLY A 344 -13.93 13.04 29.12
N GLY A 345 -14.02 11.83 28.54
CA GLY A 345 -13.21 10.66 28.88
C GLY A 345 -12.31 10.20 27.75
#